data_AF-A0A832K3U3-F1
#
_entry.id   AF-A0A832K3U3-F1
#
_cell.length_a   1.000
_cell.length_b   1.000
_cell.length_c   1.000
_cell.angle_alpha   90.00
_cell.angle_beta   90.00
_cell.angle_gamma   90.00
#
_symmetry.space_group_name_H-M   'P 1'
#
loop_
_entity.id
_entity.type
_entity.pdbx_description
1 polymer ?
#
loop_
_entity_poly.entity_id
_entity_poly.type
_entity_poly.pdbx_seq_one_letter_code
_entity_poly.pdbx_strand_id
1 'polypeptide(L)' 'MKPKRYIVWSKDKIDLRDPWQKKWYIKQVLINGRTEDIALLKWKEIKSILPELDLPPDIKNLWEDYFNVKR' A
#
# COMPACT_ATOMS: atom_id res chain seq x y z
N MET A 1 -5.15 9.07 9.51
CA MET A 1 -3.76 8.76 9.95
C MET A 1 -2.85 9.88 9.47
N LYS A 2 -1.77 10.23 10.18
CA LYS A 2 -0.77 11.17 9.64
C LYS A 2 0.22 10.36 8.79
N PRO A 3 0.19 10.47 7.45
CA PRO A 3 1.17 9.78 6.62
C PRO A 3 2.56 10.34 6.87
N LYS A 4 3.60 9.51 6.73
CA LYS A 4 4.97 9.99 6.80
C LYS A 4 5.28 10.81 5.54
N ARG A 5 6.03 11.91 5.70
CA ARG A 5 6.36 12.85 4.61
C ARG A 5 7.05 12.20 3.41
N TYR A 6 7.81 11.12 3.62
CA TYR A 6 8.49 10.40 2.55
C TYR A 6 7.55 9.50 1.71
N ILE A 7 6.34 9.21 2.22
CA ILE A 7 5.30 8.48 1.46
C ILE A 7 4.38 9.48 0.77
N VAL A 8 4.10 10.60 1.44
CA VAL A 8 3.14 11.61 1.00
C VAL A 8 3.75 12.98 1.27
N TRP A 9 4.31 13.58 0.22
CA TRP A 9 5.01 14.86 0.32
C TRP A 9 4.08 16.07 0.20
N SER A 10 2.88 15.90 -0.37
CA SER A 10 1.96 16.99 -0.73
C SER A 10 0.71 17.12 0.14
N LYS A 11 0.43 16.12 1.00
CA LYS A 11 -0.75 16.13 1.91
C LYS A 11 -0.36 15.77 3.34
N ASP A 12 -0.68 16.67 4.26
CA ASP A 12 -0.43 16.48 5.70
C ASP A 12 -1.38 15.49 6.39
N LYS A 13 -2.55 15.21 5.78
CA LYS A 13 -3.57 14.30 6.33
C LYS A 13 -4.15 13.44 5.23
N ILE A 14 -4.29 12.15 5.53
CA ILE A 14 -5.04 11.19 4.70
C ILE A 14 -6.18 10.65 5.53
N ASP A 15 -7.36 10.69 4.93
CA ASP A 15 -8.53 9.99 5.46
C ASP A 15 -8.56 8.57 4.92
N LEU A 16 -8.38 7.59 5.82
CA LEU A 16 -8.45 6.17 5.48
C LEU A 16 -9.89 5.64 5.49
N ARG A 17 -10.88 6.47 5.82
CA ARG A 17 -12.31 6.17 5.70
C ARG A 17 -12.80 6.37 4.27
N ASP A 18 -12.15 7.24 3.51
CA ASP A 18 -12.39 7.40 2.08
C ASP A 18 -11.72 6.24 1.31
N PRO A 19 -12.51 5.37 0.63
CA PRO A 19 -11.97 4.23 -0.11
C PRO A 19 -10.93 4.62 -1.16
N TRP A 20 -11.11 5.78 -1.80
CA TRP A 20 -10.20 6.23 -2.85
C TRP A 20 -8.84 6.65 -2.26
N GLN A 21 -8.87 7.47 -1.20
CA GLN A 21 -7.65 7.90 -0.49
C GLN A 21 -6.92 6.72 0.14
N LYS A 22 -7.67 5.74 0.67
CA LYS A 22 -7.11 4.52 1.22
C LYS A 22 -6.39 3.70 0.16
N LYS A 23 -7.03 3.46 -1.00
CA LYS A 23 -6.40 2.74 -2.13
C LYS A 23 -5.14 3.44 -2.60
N TRP A 24 -5.21 4.76 -2.78
CA TRP A 24 -4.06 5.57 -3.17
C TRP A 24 -2.92 5.51 -2.16
N TYR A 25 -3.22 5.61 -0.86
CA TYR A 25 -2.21 5.52 0.19
C TYR A 25 -1.53 4.15 0.21
N ILE A 26 -2.29 3.06 0.10
CA ILE A 26 -1.74 1.70 0.02
C ILE A 26 -0.81 1.60 -1.19
N LYS A 27 -1.21 2.11 -2.37
CA LYS A 27 -0.33 2.17 -3.55
C LYS A 27 0.99 2.89 -3.25
N GLN A 28 0.96 4.04 -2.56
CA GLN A 28 2.19 4.76 -2.20
C GLN A 28 3.07 3.97 -1.22
N VAL A 29 2.46 3.29 -0.23
CA VAL A 29 3.21 2.46 0.73
C VAL A 29 3.83 1.25 0.05
N LEU A 30 3.14 0.60 -0.89
CA LEU A 30 3.69 -0.57 -1.60
C LEU A 30 4.85 -0.22 -2.54
N ILE A 31 4.90 1.02 -3.06
CA ILE A 31 5.96 1.49 -3.96
C ILE A 31 7.14 2.10 -3.18
N ASN A 32 6.85 2.93 -2.18
CA ASN A 32 7.84 3.80 -1.53
C ASN A 32 7.95 3.60 -0.01
N GLY A 33 7.10 2.74 0.57
CA GLY A 33 7.02 2.54 2.00
C GLY A 33 8.20 1.72 2.55
N ARG A 34 8.50 1.93 3.82
CA ARG A 34 9.45 1.09 4.56
C ARG A 34 8.72 -0.11 5.15
N THR A 35 9.47 -1.12 5.60
CA THR A 35 8.93 -2.31 6.27
C THR A 35 8.00 -1.95 7.44
N GLU A 36 8.34 -0.91 8.20
CA GLU A 36 7.52 -0.40 9.31
C GLU A 36 6.14 0.12 8.84
N ASP A 37 6.09 0.81 7.70
CA ASP A 37 4.84 1.35 7.15
C ASP A 37 3.94 0.23 6.62
N ILE A 38 4.55 -0.79 6.01
CA ILE A 38 3.86 -1.98 5.53
C ILE A 38 3.29 -2.77 6.73
N ALA A 39 4.03 -2.86 7.84
CA ALA A 39 3.56 -3.54 9.05
C ALA A 39 2.34 -2.87 9.71
N LEU A 40 2.15 -1.57 9.49
CA LEU A 40 0.96 -0.84 9.95
C LEU A 40 -0.27 -1.12 9.07
N LEU A 41 -0.09 -1.64 7.87
CA LEU A 41 -1.18 -2.04 6.99
C LEU A 41 -1.67 -3.45 7.32
N LYS A 42 -2.97 -3.69 7.12
CA LYS A 42 -3.55 -5.02 7.29
C LYS A 42 -3.22 -5.87 6.06
N TRP A 43 -2.40 -6.90 6.22
CA TRP A 43 -2.00 -7.83 5.15
C TRP A 43 -3.17 -8.43 4.36
N LYS A 44 -4.26 -8.82 5.05
CA LYS A 44 -5.50 -9.31 4.40
C LYS A 44 -6.13 -8.27 3.50
N GLU A 45 -6.09 -7.01 3.92
CA GLU A 45 -6.61 -5.91 3.12
C GLU A 45 -5.73 -5.73 1.88
N ILE A 46 -4.41 -5.58 2.03
CA ILE A 46 -3.48 -5.45 0.90
C ILE A 46 -3.74 -6.54 -0.15
N LYS A 47 -3.79 -7.81 0.27
CA LYS A 47 -4.04 -8.94 -0.63
C LYS A 47 -5.34 -8.82 -1.43
N SER A 48 -6.39 -8.27 -0.83
CA SER A 48 -7.69 -8.09 -1.51
C SER A 48 -7.69 -6.95 -2.53
N ILE A 49 -6.97 -5.86 -2.26
CA ILE A 49 -6.94 -4.67 -3.13
C ILE A 49 -5.83 -4.76 -4.19
N LEU A 50 -4.77 -5.56 -3.94
CA LEU A 50 -3.61 -5.69 -4.83
C LEU A 50 -3.97 -5.92 -6.32
N PRO A 51 -4.93 -6.78 -6.69
CA PRO A 51 -5.30 -6.98 -8.09
C PRO A 51 -5.87 -5.72 -8.76
N GLU A 52 -6.55 -4.88 -7.98
CA GLU A 52 -7.21 -3.64 -8.42
C GLU A 52 -6.25 -2.44 -8.44
N LEU A 53 -5.06 -2.56 -7.84
CA LEU A 53 -4.08 -1.49 -7.84
C LEU A 53 -3.33 -1.47 -9.17
N ASP A 54 -3.35 -0.30 -9.78
CA ASP A 54 -2.42 0.06 -10.85
C ASP A 54 -1.03 0.27 -10.24
N LEU A 55 -0.18 -0.76 -10.28
CA LEU A 55 1.21 -0.72 -9.79
C LEU A 55 2.16 -0.96 -10.95
N PRO A 56 3.41 -0.45 -10.88
CA PRO A 56 4.46 -0.87 -11.80
C PRO A 56 4.57 -2.40 -11.81
N PRO A 57 4.74 -3.04 -12.99
CA PRO A 57 4.69 -4.50 -13.11
C PRO A 57 5.62 -5.24 -12.15
N ASP A 58 6.85 -4.76 -11.98
CA ASP A 58 7.85 -5.40 -11.11
C ASP A 58 7.42 -5.39 -9.64
N ILE A 59 6.82 -4.29 -9.19
CA ILE A 59 6.31 -4.15 -7.82
C ILE A 59 5.06 -5.01 -7.63
N LYS A 60 4.18 -5.06 -8.63
CA LYS A 60 2.98 -5.90 -8.59
C LYS A 60 3.35 -7.38 -8.46
N ASN A 61 4.25 -7.86 -9.32
CA ASN A 61 4.73 -9.23 -9.32
C ASN A 61 5.39 -9.59 -7.98
N LEU A 62 6.26 -8.72 -7.45
CA LEU A 62 6.90 -8.93 -6.14
C LEU A 62 5.87 -9.19 -5.03
N TRP A 63 4.82 -8.36 -4.96
CA TRP A 63 3.79 -8.50 -3.93
C TRP A 63 2.88 -9.69 -4.19
N GLU A 64 2.50 -9.96 -5.44
CA GLU A 64 1.70 -11.13 -5.80
C GLU A 64 2.43 -12.42 -5.44
N ASP A 65 3.72 -12.53 -5.78
CA ASP A 65 4.59 -13.64 -5.40
C ASP A 65 4.63 -13.80 -3.88
N TYR A 66 4.88 -12.72 -3.14
CA TYR A 66 4.90 -12.74 -1.68
C TYR A 66 3.60 -13.31 -1.06
N PHE A 67 2.44 -12.96 -1.61
CA PHE A 67 1.14 -13.44 -1.13
C PHE A 67 0.71 -14.81 -1.67
N ASN A 68 1.35 -15.28 -2.74
CA ASN A 68 1.07 -16.56 -3.41
C ASN A 68 2.00 -17.68 -2.94
N VAL A 69 3.16 -17.36 -2.35
CA VAL A 69 3.98 -18.34 -1.64
C VAL A 69 3.13 -18.96 -0.53
N LYS A 70 2.74 -20.23 -0.72
CA LYS A 70 2.08 -21.04 0.31
C LYS A 70 3.09 -21.25 1.44
N ARG A 71 2.84 -20.60 2.58
CA ARG A 71 3.43 -20.97 3.86
C ARG A 71 2.56 -22.03 4.53
#